data_AF-A0A9E2CKX2-F1
#
_entry.id   AF-A0A9E2CKX2-F1
#
_cell.length_a   1.000
_cell.length_b   1.000
_cell.length_c   1.000
_cell.angle_alpha   90.00
_cell.angle_beta   90.00
_cell.angle_gamma   90.00
#
_symmetry.space_group_name_H-M   'P 1'
#
loop_
_entity.id
_entity.type
_entity.pdbx_description
1 polymer ?
#
loop_
_entity_poly.entity_id
_entity_poly.type
_entity_poly.pdbx_seq_one_letter_code
_entity_poly.pdbx_strand_id
1 'polypeptide(L)'
;MSESTELLLQTAHRIFTDLSTVECVNALEQGQWAQRLWDALDENGLTHALLPVDSGGSELGLADGVALLKVAGYHAAPIPLAEHWLAGLALVDAGQPLPGGALTIAPPDPARRAVPGNHRRVPWGRSLPVVALDGADGQRRLKLYPRAVVVTQNANLAGEPRDELDL
;
A
#
# COMPACT_ATOMS: atom_id res chain seq x y z
N MET A 1 -6.09 -23.21 -9.70
CA MET A 1 -6.04 -21.76 -9.95
C MET A 1 -6.95 -21.47 -11.13
N SER A 2 -7.67 -20.34 -11.13
CA SER A 2 -8.57 -20.00 -12.24
C SER A 2 -7.79 -19.44 -13.44
N GLU A 3 -8.37 -19.49 -14.63
CA GLU A 3 -7.80 -18.87 -15.84
C GLU A 3 -7.61 -17.35 -15.66
N SER A 4 -8.55 -16.68 -15.00
CA SER A 4 -8.46 -15.25 -14.66
C SER A 4 -7.26 -14.95 -13.76
N THR A 5 -6.99 -15.81 -12.77
CA THR A 5 -5.81 -15.70 -11.91
C THR A 5 -4.52 -15.80 -12.73
N GLU A 6 -4.45 -16.76 -13.66
CA GLU A 6 -3.25 -16.99 -14.46
C GLU A 6 -2.94 -15.79 -15.38
N LEU A 7 -3.96 -15.26 -16.07
CA LEU A 7 -3.81 -14.08 -16.93
C LEU A 7 -3.35 -12.85 -16.15
N LEU A 8 -3.88 -12.67 -14.93
CA LEU A 8 -3.49 -11.58 -14.04
C LEU A 8 -2.02 -11.69 -13.64
N LEU A 9 -1.58 -12.88 -13.23
CA LEU A 9 -0.20 -13.10 -12.81
C LEU A 9 0.77 -12.94 -13.99
N GLN A 10 0.40 -13.39 -15.19
CA GLN A 10 1.20 -13.14 -16.41
C GLN A 10 1.33 -11.65 -16.71
N THR A 11 0.25 -10.89 -16.56
CA THR A 11 0.25 -9.43 -16.76
C THR A 11 1.15 -8.75 -15.74
N ALA A 12 1.04 -9.12 -14.46
CA ALA A 12 1.90 -8.62 -13.41
C ALA A 12 3.38 -8.96 -13.65
N HIS A 13 3.70 -10.20 -14.04
CA HIS A 13 5.06 -10.59 -14.39
C HIS A 13 5.64 -9.71 -15.49
N ARG A 14 4.88 -9.42 -16.55
CA ARG A 14 5.32 -8.55 -17.65
C ARG A 14 5.59 -7.13 -17.14
N ILE A 15 4.63 -6.53 -16.45
CA ILE A 15 4.75 -5.16 -15.91
C ILE A 15 5.98 -5.03 -15.01
N PHE A 16 6.16 -5.95 -14.06
CA PHE A 16 7.29 -5.91 -13.15
C PHE A 16 8.62 -6.19 -13.86
N THR A 17 8.66 -7.07 -14.86
CA THR A 17 9.88 -7.30 -15.66
C THR A 17 10.31 -6.02 -16.37
N ASP A 18 9.35 -5.26 -16.91
CA ASP A 18 9.64 -4.07 -17.71
C ASP A 18 9.94 -2.83 -16.84
N LEU A 19 9.32 -2.72 -15.66
CA LEU A 19 9.30 -1.47 -14.87
C LEU A 19 9.92 -1.58 -13.48
N SER A 20 10.08 -2.78 -12.91
CA SER A 20 10.75 -2.99 -11.61
C SER A 20 12.25 -3.23 -11.82
N THR A 21 12.90 -2.31 -12.53
CA THR A 21 14.33 -2.43 -12.83
C THR A 21 15.19 -2.04 -11.63
N VAL A 22 16.49 -2.36 -11.70
CA VAL A 22 17.48 -1.95 -10.67
C VAL A 22 17.50 -0.43 -10.51
N GLU A 23 17.36 0.32 -11.60
CA GLU A 23 17.30 1.79 -11.57
C GLU A 23 16.06 2.28 -10.83
N CYS A 24 14.91 1.62 -11.01
CA CYS A 24 13.67 1.92 -10.30
C CYS A 24 13.84 1.71 -8.78
N VAL A 25 14.45 0.60 -8.38
CA VAL A 25 14.75 0.30 -6.97
C VAL A 25 15.74 1.31 -6.38
N ASN A 26 16.84 1.60 -7.08
CA ASN A 26 17.84 2.58 -6.62
C ASN A 26 17.25 4.00 -6.52
N ALA A 27 16.32 4.36 -7.41
CA ALA A 27 15.61 5.62 -7.35
C ALA A 27 14.74 5.72 -6.09
N LEU A 28 14.09 4.62 -5.67
CA LEU A 28 13.35 4.57 -4.42
C LEU A 28 14.23 4.87 -3.21
N GLU A 29 15.43 4.29 -3.15
CA GLU A 29 16.37 4.53 -2.04
C GLU A 29 16.79 6.00 -1.94
N GLN A 30 16.73 6.74 -3.06
CA GLN A 30 16.95 8.19 -3.14
C GLN A 30 15.67 9.00 -2.85
N GLY A 31 14.59 8.33 -2.45
CA GLY A 31 13.30 8.93 -2.11
C GLY A 31 12.36 9.18 -3.29
N GLN A 32 12.64 8.62 -4.47
CA GLN A 32 11.81 8.83 -5.66
C GLN A 32 10.71 7.78 -5.76
N TRP A 33 9.47 8.24 -5.94
CA TRP A 33 8.31 7.36 -6.09
C TRP A 33 8.27 6.71 -7.48
N ALA A 34 7.99 5.41 -7.52
CA ALA A 34 7.92 4.60 -8.75
C ALA A 34 6.61 4.84 -9.53
N GLN A 35 6.33 6.09 -9.92
CA GLN A 35 5.06 6.51 -10.51
C GLN A 35 4.67 5.67 -11.74
N ARG A 36 5.59 5.44 -12.68
CA ARG A 36 5.33 4.66 -13.90
C ARG A 36 4.93 3.21 -13.61
N LEU A 37 5.56 2.60 -12.60
CA LEU A 37 5.22 1.23 -12.20
C LEU A 37 3.82 1.22 -11.58
N TRP A 38 3.51 2.19 -10.71
CA TRP A 38 2.18 2.31 -10.12
C TRP A 38 1.09 2.51 -11.17
N ASP A 39 1.27 3.44 -12.10
CA ASP A 39 0.31 3.74 -13.16
C ASP A 39 0.04 2.50 -14.03
N ALA A 40 1.09 1.75 -14.40
CA ALA A 40 0.92 0.52 -15.17
C ALA A 40 0.12 -0.55 -14.40
N LEU A 41 0.30 -0.68 -13.09
CA LEU A 41 -0.52 -1.59 -12.27
C LEU A 41 -1.98 -1.12 -12.22
N ASP A 42 -2.19 0.19 -12.06
CA ASP A 42 -3.52 0.81 -11.94
C ASP A 42 -4.34 0.68 -13.23
N GLU A 43 -3.72 1.00 -14.37
CA GLU A 43 -4.29 0.86 -15.71
C GLU A 43 -4.69 -0.60 -16.04
N ASN A 44 -4.03 -1.58 -15.41
CA ASN A 44 -4.33 -3.01 -15.55
C ASN A 44 -5.22 -3.55 -14.42
N GLY A 45 -5.75 -2.69 -13.54
CA GLY A 45 -6.66 -3.04 -12.45
C GLY A 45 -6.01 -3.80 -11.28
N LEU A 46 -4.69 -3.90 -11.25
CA LEU A 46 -3.95 -4.69 -10.26
C LEU A 46 -3.95 -4.01 -8.88
N THR A 47 -4.00 -2.68 -8.84
CA THR A 47 -4.12 -1.88 -7.59
C THR A 47 -5.46 -2.08 -6.91
N HIS A 48 -6.53 -2.38 -7.67
CA HIS A 48 -7.88 -2.59 -7.14
C HIS A 48 -8.26 -4.07 -6.95
N ALA A 49 -7.39 -5.00 -7.36
CA ALA A 49 -7.70 -6.43 -7.46
C ALA A 49 -8.31 -7.07 -6.20
N LEU A 50 -7.83 -6.73 -5.00
CA LEU A 50 -8.36 -7.27 -3.74
C LEU A 50 -9.48 -6.45 -3.08
N LEU A 51 -9.92 -5.37 -3.71
CA LEU A 51 -11.03 -4.59 -3.17
C LEU A 51 -12.38 -5.23 -3.52
N PRO A 52 -13.45 -4.96 -2.77
CA PRO A 52 -14.79 -5.42 -3.12
C PRO A 52 -15.25 -4.88 -4.47
N VAL A 53 -16.01 -5.67 -5.22
CA VAL A 53 -16.55 -5.28 -6.55
C VAL A 53 -17.34 -3.97 -6.49
N ASP A 54 -18.17 -3.79 -5.46
CA ASP A 54 -18.97 -2.57 -5.25
C ASP A 54 -18.11 -1.31 -5.00
N SER A 55 -16.81 -1.48 -4.74
CA SER A 55 -15.82 -0.42 -4.55
C SER A 55 -14.83 -0.32 -5.73
N GLY A 56 -15.17 -0.88 -6.89
CA GLY A 56 -14.34 -0.88 -8.09
C GLY A 56 -13.24 -1.93 -8.10
N GLY A 57 -13.31 -2.93 -7.23
CA GLY A 57 -12.39 -4.06 -7.21
C GLY A 57 -12.83 -5.24 -8.08
N SER A 58 -12.51 -6.46 -7.65
CA SER A 58 -12.73 -7.67 -8.46
C SER A 58 -13.27 -8.85 -7.63
N GLU A 59 -13.64 -9.93 -8.30
CA GLU A 59 -14.06 -11.19 -7.64
C GLU A 59 -12.87 -12.05 -7.17
N LEU A 60 -11.64 -11.53 -7.25
CA LEU A 60 -10.44 -12.26 -6.83
C LEU A 60 -10.42 -12.44 -5.32
N GLY A 61 -9.92 -13.60 -4.91
CA GLY A 61 -9.80 -13.96 -3.50
C GLY A 61 -8.44 -13.57 -2.92
N LEU A 62 -8.33 -13.66 -1.59
CA LEU A 62 -7.07 -13.45 -0.86
C LEU A 62 -5.92 -14.32 -1.41
N ALA A 63 -6.22 -15.55 -1.86
CA ALA A 63 -5.21 -16.45 -2.44
C ALA A 63 -4.59 -15.87 -3.73
N ASP A 64 -5.38 -15.22 -4.58
CA ASP A 64 -4.93 -14.58 -5.81
C ASP A 64 -4.07 -13.35 -5.50
N GLY A 65 -4.50 -12.54 -4.55
CA GLY A 65 -3.70 -11.39 -4.09
C GLY A 65 -2.38 -11.80 -3.44
N VAL A 66 -2.35 -12.86 -2.65
CA VAL A 66 -1.10 -13.42 -2.12
C VAL A 66 -0.20 -13.95 -3.25
N ALA A 67 -0.77 -14.57 -4.28
CA ALA A 67 0.00 -14.97 -5.46
C ALA A 67 0.59 -13.75 -6.17
N LEU A 68 -0.18 -12.66 -6.33
CA LEU A 68 0.31 -11.42 -6.92
C LEU A 68 1.42 -10.77 -6.07
N LEU A 69 1.29 -10.77 -4.74
CA LEU A 69 2.35 -10.28 -3.84
C LEU A 69 3.63 -11.11 -3.93
N LYS A 70 3.53 -12.43 -4.18
CA LYS A 70 4.71 -13.27 -4.45
C LYS A 70 5.40 -12.87 -5.74
N VAL A 71 4.64 -12.54 -6.78
CA VAL A 71 5.19 -12.03 -8.05
C VAL A 71 5.86 -10.68 -7.83
N ALA A 72 5.22 -9.77 -7.09
CA ALA A 72 5.80 -8.47 -6.74
C ALA A 72 7.11 -8.65 -5.97
N GLY A 73 7.14 -9.54 -4.97
CA GLY A 73 8.34 -9.86 -4.20
C GLY A 73 9.45 -10.51 -5.02
N TYR A 74 9.11 -11.40 -5.96
CA TYR A 74 10.08 -12.02 -6.89
C TYR A 74 10.83 -10.97 -7.71
N HIS A 75 10.15 -9.91 -8.13
CA HIS A 75 10.72 -8.81 -8.91
C HIS A 75 11.23 -7.63 -8.05
N ALA A 76 11.24 -7.78 -6.72
CA ALA A 76 11.58 -6.71 -5.78
C ALA A 76 10.83 -5.40 -6.05
N ALA A 77 9.53 -5.49 -6.38
CA ALA A 77 8.72 -4.35 -6.80
C ALA A 77 8.68 -3.26 -5.72
N PRO A 78 9.19 -2.04 -5.98
CA PRO A 78 9.28 -0.96 -5.00
C PRO A 78 7.94 -0.23 -4.82
N ILE A 79 6.86 -0.96 -4.51
CA ILE A 79 5.49 -0.43 -4.39
C ILE A 79 4.71 -1.07 -3.23
N PRO A 80 3.76 -0.35 -2.61
CA PRO A 80 3.04 -0.73 -1.39
C PRO A 80 1.77 -1.54 -1.68
N LEU A 81 1.81 -2.55 -2.55
CA LEU A 81 0.56 -3.18 -3.02
C LEU A 81 -0.26 -3.79 -1.87
N ALA A 82 0.42 -4.44 -0.92
CA ALA A 82 -0.22 -5.02 0.26
C ALA A 82 -0.81 -3.93 1.17
N GLU A 83 -0.03 -2.90 1.47
CA GLU A 83 -0.47 -1.79 2.32
C GLU A 83 -1.61 -1.00 1.69
N HIS A 84 -1.59 -0.81 0.37
CA HIS A 84 -2.65 -0.15 -0.37
C HIS A 84 -3.97 -0.92 -0.28
N TRP A 85 -3.95 -2.24 -0.50
CA TRP A 85 -5.16 -3.05 -0.34
C TRP A 85 -5.68 -3.05 1.09
N LEU A 86 -4.79 -3.15 2.09
CA LEU A 86 -5.19 -3.09 3.50
C LEU A 86 -5.81 -1.72 3.85
N ALA A 87 -5.21 -0.63 3.36
CA ALA A 87 -5.73 0.72 3.52
C ALA A 87 -7.12 0.86 2.87
N GLY A 88 -7.27 0.38 1.64
CA GLY A 88 -8.52 0.44 0.89
C GLY A 88 -9.61 -0.40 1.52
N LEU A 89 -9.32 -1.65 1.90
CA LEU A 89 -10.26 -2.52 2.62
C LEU A 89 -10.73 -1.89 3.92
N ALA A 90 -9.82 -1.28 4.70
CA ALA A 90 -10.18 -0.58 5.94
C ALA A 90 -11.10 0.63 5.68
N LEU A 91 -10.84 1.42 4.64
CA LEU A 91 -11.70 2.55 4.27
C LEU A 91 -13.09 2.08 3.83
N VAL A 92 -13.16 1.04 2.99
CA VAL A 92 -14.43 0.47 2.51
C VAL A 92 -15.25 -0.09 3.67
N ASP A 93 -14.63 -0.86 4.58
CA ASP A 93 -15.29 -1.39 5.77
C ASP A 93 -15.81 -0.26 6.69
N ALA A 94 -15.07 0.85 6.77
CA ALA A 94 -15.49 2.04 7.50
C ALA A 94 -16.52 2.92 6.75
N GLY A 95 -16.98 2.52 5.56
CA GLY A 95 -17.90 3.29 4.72
C GLY A 95 -17.32 4.61 4.21
N GLN A 96 -16.00 4.73 4.13
CA GLN A 96 -15.29 5.91 3.64
C GLN A 96 -14.95 5.78 2.15
N PRO A 97 -14.92 6.90 1.40
CA PRO A 97 -14.54 6.86 0.00
C PRO A 97 -13.06 6.47 -0.16
N LEU A 98 -12.77 5.71 -1.22
CA LEU A 98 -11.40 5.44 -1.64
C LEU A 98 -10.85 6.66 -2.39
N PRO A 99 -9.75 7.28 -1.92
CA PRO A 99 -9.03 8.27 -2.71
C PRO A 99 -8.35 7.60 -3.91
N GLY A 100 -8.14 8.36 -4.99
CA GLY A 100 -7.34 7.88 -6.12
C GLY A 100 -5.85 7.81 -5.79
N GLY A 101 -5.13 6.92 -6.48
CA GLY A 101 -3.69 6.73 -6.34
C GLY A 101 -3.29 5.81 -5.19
N ALA A 102 -1.99 5.72 -4.94
CA ALA A 102 -1.43 4.83 -3.93
C ALA A 102 -1.76 5.27 -2.50
N LEU A 103 -1.96 4.28 -1.63
CA LEU A 103 -2.24 4.46 -0.22
C LEU A 103 -1.32 3.58 0.59
N THR A 104 -1.14 3.95 1.85
CA THR A 104 -0.51 3.10 2.85
C THR A 104 -1.33 3.09 4.12
N ILE A 105 -1.04 2.16 5.02
CA ILE A 105 -1.70 2.04 6.31
C ILE A 105 -0.68 2.03 7.43
N ALA A 106 -0.91 2.84 8.46
CA ALA A 106 -0.10 2.82 9.67
C ALA A 106 -0.40 1.54 10.47
N PRO A 107 0.64 0.80 10.92
CA PRO A 107 0.41 -0.35 11.78
C PRO A 107 -0.26 0.10 13.08
N PRO A 108 -1.22 -0.68 13.62
CA PRO A 108 -1.76 -0.38 14.94
C PRO A 108 -0.64 -0.52 15.99
N ASP A 109 -0.55 0.41 16.93
CA ASP A 109 0.33 0.27 18.08
C ASP A 109 -0.37 -0.64 19.12
N PRO A 110 0.14 -1.84 19.41
CA PRO A 110 -0.50 -2.75 20.37
C PRO A 110 -0.35 -2.27 21.83
N ALA A 111 0.65 -1.42 22.12
CA ALA A 111 0.94 -0.90 23.45
C ALA A 111 0.26 0.46 23.71
N ARG A 112 -0.05 1.24 22.67
CA ARG A 112 -0.82 2.47 22.77
C ARG A 112 -2.30 2.20 22.49
N ARG A 113 -3.18 2.67 23.39
CA ARG A 113 -4.55 3.03 22.99
C ARG A 113 -4.40 4.04 21.85
N ALA A 114 -5.23 4.00 20.81
CA ALA A 114 -5.17 4.99 19.74
C ALA A 114 -5.12 6.40 20.37
N VAL A 115 -3.95 7.04 20.29
CA VAL A 115 -3.66 8.38 20.80
C VAL A 115 -3.18 9.14 19.57
N PRO A 116 -3.60 10.39 19.37
CA PRO A 116 -3.14 11.19 18.25
C PRO A 116 -1.62 11.31 18.26
N GLY A 117 -1.02 11.27 17.07
CA GLY A 117 0.41 11.51 16.88
C GLY A 117 1.35 10.36 17.22
N ASN A 118 2.54 10.45 16.60
CA ASN A 118 3.67 9.52 16.70
C ASN A 118 3.32 8.04 16.37
N HIS A 119 3.10 7.77 15.09
CA HIS A 119 3.03 6.44 14.51
C HIS A 119 4.43 5.97 14.08
N ARG A 120 4.82 4.77 14.52
CA ARG A 120 6.16 4.23 14.26
C ARG A 120 6.14 3.20 13.14
N ARG A 121 7.24 3.16 12.39
CA ARG A 121 7.47 2.20 11.30
C ARG A 121 6.37 2.22 10.25
N VAL A 122 5.79 3.40 9.99
CA VAL A 122 4.74 3.55 8.98
C VAL A 122 5.35 3.33 7.60
N PRO A 123 4.88 2.32 6.86
CA PRO A 123 5.41 2.05 5.53
C PRO A 123 4.99 3.16 4.58
N TRP A 124 5.91 3.66 3.74
CA TRP A 124 5.64 4.60 2.64
C TRP A 124 5.02 5.97 2.99
N GLY A 125 4.77 6.28 4.26
CA GLY A 125 3.96 7.44 4.65
C GLY A 125 4.64 8.81 4.46
N ARG A 126 5.95 8.86 4.19
CA ARG A 126 6.60 10.09 3.71
C ARG A 126 6.20 10.47 2.27
N SER A 127 5.72 9.51 1.48
CA SER A 127 5.42 9.69 0.05
C SER A 127 3.93 9.58 -0.26
N LEU A 128 3.17 8.86 0.58
CA LEU A 128 1.78 8.49 0.30
C LEU A 128 0.83 8.95 1.40
N PRO A 129 -0.46 9.20 1.07
CA PRO A 129 -1.49 9.36 2.08
C PRO A 129 -1.57 8.13 2.99
N VAL A 130 -1.74 8.37 4.28
CA VAL A 130 -1.72 7.33 5.32
C VAL A 130 -3.11 7.13 5.89
N VAL A 131 -3.59 5.89 5.87
CA VAL A 131 -4.75 5.47 6.66
C VAL A 131 -4.26 5.03 8.03
N ALA A 132 -4.84 5.56 9.11
CA ALA A 132 -4.45 5.19 10.46
C ALA A 132 -5.66 5.14 11.41
N LEU A 133 -5.54 4.33 12.45
CA LEU A 133 -6.46 4.38 13.59
C LEU A 133 -6.05 5.54 14.49
N ASP A 134 -6.96 6.50 14.64
CA ASP A 134 -6.85 7.58 15.61
C ASP A 134 -7.86 7.36 16.73
N GLY A 135 -7.52 7.81 17.95
CA GLY A 135 -8.38 7.70 19.10
C GLY A 135 -8.35 8.93 19.97
N ALA A 136 -9.53 9.51 20.16
CA ALA A 136 -9.77 10.52 21.19
C ALA A 136 -10.95 10.04 22.04
N ASP A 137 -10.91 10.33 23.34
CA ASP A 137 -12.06 10.13 24.25
C ASP A 137 -12.62 8.70 24.29
N GLY A 138 -11.76 7.70 24.11
CA GLY A 138 -12.14 6.28 24.15
C GLY A 138 -12.82 5.75 22.88
N GLN A 139 -13.01 6.59 21.85
CA GLN A 139 -13.48 6.15 20.54
C GLN A 139 -12.32 5.98 19.57
N ARG A 140 -12.29 4.86 18.84
CA ARG A 140 -11.33 4.61 17.75
C ARG A 140 -12.01 4.92 16.43
N ARG A 141 -11.33 5.69 15.57
CA ARG A 141 -11.82 6.04 14.24
C ARG A 141 -10.70 5.86 13.23
N LEU A 142 -11.06 5.35 12.06
CA LEU A 142 -10.16 5.34 10.93
C LEU A 142 -10.09 6.75 10.33
N LYS A 143 -8.89 7.28 10.14
CA LYS A 143 -8.65 8.57 9.48
C LYS A 143 -7.69 8.39 8.31
N LEU A 144 -7.96 9.14 7.25
CA LEU A 144 -7.05 9.33 6.13
C LEU A 144 -6.28 10.64 6.32
N TYR A 145 -4.96 10.56 6.32
CA TYR A 145 -4.04 11.68 6.39
C TYR A 145 -3.43 11.91 5.00
N PRO A 146 -3.84 12.96 4.26
CA PRO A 146 -3.32 13.22 2.92
C PRO A 146 -1.81 13.48 2.88
N ARG A 147 -1.25 13.97 3.98
CA ARG A 147 0.17 14.19 4.21
C ARG A 147 0.50 13.93 5.67
N ALA A 148 1.66 13.34 5.91
CA ALA A 148 2.20 13.11 7.23
C ALA A 148 3.39 14.04 7.51
N VAL A 149 3.61 14.40 8.78
CA VAL A 149 4.85 15.03 9.20
C VAL A 149 5.85 13.93 9.53
N VAL A 150 6.98 13.89 8.83
CA VAL A 150 8.04 12.91 9.09
C VAL A 150 8.86 13.36 10.28
N VAL A 151 8.79 12.61 11.37
CA VAL A 151 9.59 12.85 12.59
C VAL A 151 10.99 12.25 12.39
N THR A 152 11.04 10.98 11.99
CA THR A 152 12.29 10.25 11.77
C THR A 152 12.18 9.42 10.49
N GLN A 153 13.13 9.62 9.57
CA GLN A 153 13.27 8.79 8.38
C GLN A 153 13.92 7.45 8.71
N ASN A 154 13.28 6.35 8.33
CA ASN A 154 13.84 4.99 8.45
C ASN A 154 13.47 4.15 7.22
N ALA A 155 14.11 2.99 7.06
CA ALA A 155 13.79 2.02 6.01
C ALA A 155 13.88 0.58 6.53
N ASN A 156 13.29 -0.37 5.81
CA ASN A 156 13.50 -1.81 6.04
C ASN A 156 14.75 -2.33 5.30
N LEU A 157 15.00 -3.64 5.37
CA LEU A 157 16.15 -4.28 4.69
C LEU A 157 16.09 -4.20 3.16
N ALA A 158 14.92 -3.92 2.58
CA ALA A 158 14.71 -3.74 1.15
C ALA A 158 14.78 -2.26 0.73
N GLY A 159 15.19 -1.35 1.62
CA GLY A 159 15.25 0.09 1.34
C GLY A 159 13.90 0.80 1.35
N GLU A 160 12.79 0.10 1.62
CA GLU A 160 11.46 0.70 1.62
C GLU A 160 11.25 1.56 2.88
N PRO A 161 10.62 2.75 2.77
CA PRO A 161 10.38 3.63 3.90
C PRO A 161 9.63 2.95 5.06
N ARG A 162 10.06 3.19 6.30
CA ARG A 162 9.43 2.72 7.55
C ARG A 162 9.50 3.79 8.63
N ASP A 163 8.88 4.92 8.36
CA ASP A 163 9.10 6.17 9.08
C ASP A 163 8.44 6.24 10.45
N GLU A 164 8.93 7.14 11.29
CA GLU A 164 8.17 7.69 12.40
C GLU A 164 7.45 8.94 11.90
N LEU A 165 6.13 8.96 12.03
CA LEU A 165 5.25 10.00 11.52
C LEU A 165 4.42 10.60 12.63
N ASP A 166 4.19 11.90 12.56
CA ASP A 166 3.14 12.57 13.31
C ASP A 166 1.91 12.70 12.39
N LEU A 167 0.84 11.97 12.74
CA LEU A 167 -0.44 11.91 12.02
C LEU A 167 -1.51 12.58 12.88
#